data_AF-A0A7T4QYC3-F1
#
_entry.id   AF-A0A7T4QYC3-F1
#
_cell.length_a   1.000
_cell.length_b   1.000
_cell.length_c   1.000
_cell.angle_alpha   90.00
_cell.angle_beta   90.00
_cell.angle_gamma   90.00
#
_symmetry.space_group_name_H-M   'P 1'
#
loop_
_entity.id
_entity.type
_entity.pdbx_description
1 polymer ?
#
loop_
_entity_poly.entity_id
_entity_poly.type
_entity_poly.pdbx_seq_one_letter_code
_entity_poly.pdbx_strand_id
1 'polypeptide(L)'
;MDAYISLDLLFRWLHVLFGVTWIGLLYYFNFVQTEYFKEAEPSAKADAVQKLAPRALWWFRWGAMFTFITGLALLHFTMQRGLNGYIIIGAVMGTLMFLNVWLIIWPNQKIVCGIKPGDAAKAAPKAGLASRTNTLFSAPMLIGMIGSYHGSGNAAAAELGGAAAGGFSFSLGLWICLGLIALLELNAIFGKTGPMTTVVGVVHSSIALAAVMLGLLQFV
;
A
#
# COMPACT_ATOMS: atom_id res chain seq x y z
N MET A 1 32.75 -13.98 15.21
CA MET A 1 31.79 -13.22 16.03
C MET A 1 30.42 -13.69 15.60
N ASP A 2 29.72 -14.41 16.46
CA ASP A 2 28.35 -14.82 16.15
C ASP A 2 27.49 -13.55 16.07
N ALA A 3 26.85 -13.34 14.93
CA ALA A 3 25.96 -12.21 14.77
C ALA A 3 24.75 -12.42 15.69
N TYR A 4 24.60 -11.58 16.71
CA TYR A 4 23.47 -11.63 17.66
C TYR A 4 22.09 -11.44 16.98
N ILE A 5 22.07 -10.95 15.73
CA ILE A 5 20.87 -10.78 14.91
C ILE A 5 21.14 -11.30 13.49
N SER A 6 20.25 -12.12 12.95
CA SER A 6 20.32 -12.55 11.55
C SER A 6 19.92 -11.41 10.61
N LEU A 7 20.45 -11.42 9.37
CA LEU A 7 20.05 -10.43 8.36
C LEU A 7 18.54 -10.50 8.07
N ASP A 8 17.95 -11.69 8.03
CA ASP A 8 16.49 -11.86 7.87
C ASP A 8 15.71 -11.13 8.97
N LEU A 9 16.09 -11.32 10.24
CA LEU A 9 15.42 -10.67 11.37
C LEU A 9 15.62 -9.14 11.34
N LEU A 10 16.82 -8.67 11.02
CA LEU A 10 17.11 -7.24 10.90
C LEU A 10 16.23 -6.58 9.82
N PHE A 11 16.19 -7.14 8.60
CA PHE A 11 15.39 -6.58 7.51
C PHE A 11 13.90 -6.66 7.80
N ARG A 12 13.43 -7.71 8.49
CA ARG A 12 12.03 -7.85 8.92
C ARG A 12 11.64 -6.79 9.93
N TRP A 13 12.48 -6.55 10.93
CA TRP A 13 12.28 -5.50 11.91
C TRP A 13 12.25 -4.11 11.26
N LEU A 14 13.22 -3.81 10.37
CA LEU A 14 13.25 -2.56 9.62
C LEU A 14 12.00 -2.39 8.75
N HIS A 15 11.59 -3.44 8.04
CA HIS A 15 10.40 -3.41 7.18
C HIS A 15 9.13 -3.07 7.97
N VAL A 16 8.95 -3.68 9.14
CA VAL A 16 7.82 -3.38 10.03
C VAL A 16 7.91 -1.94 10.55
N LEU A 17 9.07 -1.49 11.01
CA LEU A 17 9.28 -0.13 11.53
C LEU A 17 8.91 0.95 10.48
N PHE A 18 9.44 0.81 9.27
CA PHE A 18 9.15 1.73 8.17
C PHE A 18 7.70 1.58 7.67
N GLY A 19 7.18 0.35 7.67
CA GLY A 19 5.80 0.05 7.28
C GLY A 19 4.78 0.73 8.19
N VAL A 20 5.01 0.70 9.52
CA VAL A 20 4.20 1.43 10.50
C VAL A 20 4.25 2.94 10.24
N THR A 21 5.43 3.49 9.96
CA THR A 21 5.58 4.91 9.63
C THR A 21 4.79 5.26 8.37
N TRP A 22 4.89 4.44 7.32
CA TRP A 22 4.24 4.68 6.05
C TRP A 22 2.72 4.55 6.13
N ILE A 23 2.21 3.40 6.55
CA ILE A 23 0.77 3.10 6.59
C ILE A 23 0.09 3.91 7.70
N GLY A 24 0.78 4.17 8.82
CA GLY A 24 0.27 5.06 9.86
C GLY A 24 0.03 6.49 9.33
N LEU A 25 0.96 7.03 8.56
CA LEU A 25 0.78 8.35 7.93
C LEU A 25 -0.27 8.32 6.81
N LEU A 26 -0.38 7.22 6.06
CA LEU A 26 -1.47 7.03 5.10
C LEU A 26 -2.84 7.18 5.77
N TYR A 27 -3.03 6.51 6.91
CA TYR A 27 -4.26 6.59 7.70
C TYR A 27 -4.45 7.96 8.33
N TYR A 28 -3.39 8.59 8.86
CA TYR A 28 -3.46 9.97 9.32
C TYR A 28 -4.00 10.91 8.23
N PHE A 29 -3.46 10.85 7.01
CA PHE A 29 -3.92 11.71 5.93
C PHE A 29 -5.38 11.46 5.56
N ASN A 30 -5.79 10.19 5.48
CA ASN A 30 -7.09 9.78 4.95
C ASN A 30 -8.22 9.84 5.98
N PHE A 31 -7.92 9.63 7.26
CA PHE A 31 -8.93 9.51 8.32
C PHE A 31 -8.97 10.73 9.23
N VAL A 32 -7.85 11.45 9.37
CA VAL A 32 -7.72 12.56 10.33
C VAL A 32 -7.57 13.88 9.59
N GLN A 33 -6.49 14.05 8.82
CA GLN A 33 -6.16 15.34 8.20
C GLN A 33 -7.24 15.82 7.22
N THR A 34 -7.76 14.93 6.36
CA THR A 34 -8.80 15.31 5.39
C THR A 34 -10.10 15.73 6.04
N GLU A 35 -10.47 15.11 7.17
CA GLU A 35 -11.70 15.44 7.90
C GLU A 35 -11.53 16.75 8.65
N TYR A 36 -10.40 16.93 9.36
CA TYR A 36 -10.05 18.20 9.99
C TYR A 36 -10.10 19.38 8.99
N PHE A 37 -9.60 19.20 7.77
CA PHE A 37 -9.62 20.24 6.74
C PHE A 37 -11.01 20.64 6.21
N LYS A 38 -12.07 19.89 6.54
CA LYS A 38 -13.47 20.26 6.24
C LYS A 38 -14.03 21.22 7.28
N GLU A 39 -13.53 21.14 8.51
CA GLU A 39 -14.01 21.89 9.67
C GLU A 39 -13.10 23.07 10.02
N ALA A 40 -11.83 23.04 9.59
CA ALA A 40 -10.84 24.05 9.91
C ALA A 40 -11.16 25.41 9.27
N GLU A 41 -10.98 26.47 10.08
CA GLU A 41 -10.96 27.84 9.60
C GLU A 41 -9.95 28.04 8.45
N PRO A 42 -10.22 28.92 7.47
CA PRO A 42 -9.38 29.07 6.28
C PRO A 42 -7.90 29.33 6.57
N SER A 43 -7.60 30.14 7.59
CA SER A 43 -6.23 30.46 8.00
C SER A 43 -5.51 29.27 8.62
N ALA A 44 -6.18 28.50 9.48
CA ALA A 44 -5.63 27.29 10.10
C ALA A 44 -5.36 26.21 9.05
N LYS A 45 -6.29 26.03 8.11
CA LYS A 45 -6.11 25.11 6.97
C LYS A 45 -4.93 25.52 6.10
N ALA A 46 -4.79 26.80 5.78
CA ALA A 46 -3.67 27.30 4.99
C ALA A 46 -2.33 27.03 5.69
N ASP A 47 -2.24 27.31 7.00
CA ASP A 47 -1.03 27.04 7.79
C ASP A 47 -0.67 25.55 7.80
N ALA A 48 -1.66 24.68 8.05
CA ALA A 48 -1.47 23.23 8.03
C ALA A 48 -1.01 22.72 6.65
N VAL A 49 -1.59 23.21 5.56
CA VAL A 49 -1.19 22.84 4.19
C VAL A 49 0.24 23.31 3.87
N GLN A 50 0.65 24.49 4.36
CA GLN A 50 1.98 25.04 4.08
C GLN A 50 3.08 24.48 4.98
N LYS A 51 2.75 24.08 6.21
CA LYS A 51 3.74 23.72 7.24
C LYS A 51 3.62 22.29 7.73
N LEU A 52 2.42 21.83 8.08
CA LEU A 52 2.22 20.51 8.68
C LEU A 52 2.28 19.40 7.61
N ALA A 53 1.49 19.54 6.55
CA ALA A 53 1.37 18.53 5.50
C ALA A 53 2.72 18.22 4.83
N PRO A 54 3.59 19.19 4.48
CA PRO A 54 4.90 18.89 3.90
C PRO A 54 5.82 18.06 4.81
N ARG A 55 5.75 18.29 6.13
CA ARG A 55 6.53 17.52 7.12
C ARG A 55 6.02 16.09 7.23
N ALA A 56 4.71 15.91 7.31
CA ALA A 56 4.11 14.57 7.30
C ALA A 56 4.40 13.85 5.97
N LEU A 57 4.32 14.54 4.83
CA LEU A 57 4.60 13.98 3.51
C LEU A 57 6.07 13.58 3.34
N TRP A 58 7.00 14.23 4.04
CA TRP A 58 8.40 13.82 4.08
C TRP A 58 8.56 12.44 4.71
N TRP A 59 8.04 12.24 5.91
CA TRP A 59 8.07 10.95 6.59
C TRP A 59 7.30 9.88 5.82
N PHE A 60 6.17 10.24 5.22
CA PHE A 60 5.36 9.33 4.42
C PHE A 60 6.13 8.78 3.21
N ARG A 61 6.81 9.64 2.43
CA ARG A 61 7.52 9.19 1.22
C ARG A 61 8.76 8.35 1.54
N TRP A 62 9.51 8.68 2.59
CA TRP A 62 10.67 7.89 2.97
C TRP A 62 10.32 6.65 3.76
N GLY A 63 9.27 6.69 4.59
CA GLY A 63 8.66 5.49 5.14
C GLY A 63 8.32 4.51 4.01
N ALA A 64 7.66 4.97 2.95
CA ALA A 64 7.36 4.15 1.77
C ALA A 64 8.62 3.61 1.08
N MET A 65 9.63 4.45 0.84
CA MET A 65 10.88 4.04 0.19
C MET A 65 11.63 2.98 0.99
N PHE A 66 11.83 3.19 2.28
CA PHE A 66 12.55 2.24 3.12
C PHE A 66 11.76 0.95 3.34
N THR A 67 10.42 1.03 3.44
CA THR A 67 9.57 -0.17 3.43
C THR A 67 9.74 -0.95 2.14
N PHE A 68 9.73 -0.28 0.98
CA PHE A 68 9.89 -0.92 -0.32
C PHE A 68 11.26 -1.61 -0.46
N ILE A 69 12.36 -0.91 -0.15
CA ILE A 69 13.72 -1.46 -0.24
C ILE A 69 13.90 -2.66 0.70
N THR A 70 13.46 -2.54 1.95
CA THR A 70 13.53 -3.66 2.91
C THR A 70 12.61 -4.80 2.51
N GLY A 71 11.47 -4.52 1.87
CA GLY A 71 10.56 -5.52 1.32
C GLY A 71 11.18 -6.30 0.17
N LEU A 72 11.92 -5.64 -0.73
CA LEU A 72 12.69 -6.32 -1.79
C LEU A 72 13.76 -7.25 -1.20
N ALA A 73 14.46 -6.82 -0.15
CA ALA A 73 15.39 -7.68 0.58
C ALA A 73 14.68 -8.90 1.21
N LEU A 74 13.51 -8.70 1.82
CA LEU A 74 12.71 -9.80 2.38
C LEU A 74 12.18 -10.76 1.30
N LEU A 75 11.77 -10.26 0.14
CA LEU A 75 11.33 -11.09 -0.97
C LEU A 75 12.44 -12.04 -1.43
N HIS A 76 13.70 -11.58 -1.46
CA HIS A 76 14.84 -12.46 -1.76
C HIS A 76 14.92 -13.65 -0.80
N PHE A 77 14.74 -13.43 0.51
CA PHE A 77 14.72 -14.53 1.50
C PHE A 77 13.46 -15.41 1.40
N THR A 78 12.31 -14.82 1.06
CA THR A 78 11.06 -15.57 0.89
C THR A 78 11.07 -16.44 -0.37
N MET A 79 11.70 -15.99 -1.47
CA MET A 79 11.80 -16.76 -2.72
C MET A 79 12.49 -18.11 -2.54
N GLN A 80 13.40 -18.24 -1.57
CA GLN A 80 14.04 -19.52 -1.25
C GLN A 80 13.04 -20.58 -0.77
N ARG A 81 11.93 -20.14 -0.15
CA ARG A 81 10.84 -21.00 0.36
C ARG A 81 9.69 -21.17 -0.65
N GLY A 82 9.73 -20.41 -1.76
CA GLY A 82 8.62 -20.26 -2.68
C GLY A 82 7.67 -19.13 -2.25
N LEU A 83 7.15 -18.40 -3.23
CA LEU A 83 6.14 -17.37 -3.05
C LEU A 83 4.76 -18.00 -3.23
N ASN A 84 3.91 -17.82 -2.22
CA ASN A 84 2.52 -18.25 -2.25
C ASN A 84 1.58 -17.12 -2.66
N GLY A 85 0.31 -17.42 -2.91
CA GLY A 85 -0.68 -16.43 -3.37
C GLY A 85 -0.78 -15.21 -2.44
N TYR A 86 -0.65 -15.41 -1.13
CA TYR A 86 -0.64 -14.35 -0.13
C TYR A 86 0.44 -13.29 -0.37
N ILE A 87 1.71 -13.73 -0.43
CA ILE A 87 2.81 -12.77 -0.58
C ILE A 87 2.80 -12.13 -1.96
N ILE A 88 2.33 -12.84 -3.00
CA ILE A 88 2.24 -12.28 -4.35
C ILE A 88 1.26 -11.09 -4.36
N ILE A 89 0.03 -11.26 -3.85
CA ILE A 89 -0.92 -10.14 -3.81
C ILE A 89 -0.43 -9.00 -2.91
N GLY A 90 0.19 -9.34 -1.76
CA GLY A 90 0.75 -8.37 -0.82
C GLY A 90 1.84 -7.52 -1.48
N ALA A 91 2.82 -8.17 -2.10
CA ALA A 91 3.94 -7.52 -2.76
C ALA A 91 3.51 -6.67 -3.95
N VAL A 92 2.56 -7.15 -4.77
CA VAL A 92 2.04 -6.38 -5.91
C VAL A 92 1.32 -5.13 -5.43
N MET A 93 0.39 -5.24 -4.48
CA MET A 93 -0.30 -4.06 -3.93
C MET A 93 0.68 -3.10 -3.25
N GLY A 94 1.60 -3.60 -2.43
CA GLY A 94 2.63 -2.77 -1.78
C GLY A 94 3.50 -2.02 -2.78
N THR A 95 3.86 -2.66 -3.89
CA THR A 95 4.64 -2.03 -4.98
C THR A 95 3.85 -0.93 -5.67
N LEU A 96 2.60 -1.19 -6.06
CA LEU A 96 1.72 -0.19 -6.67
C LEU A 96 1.47 0.98 -5.73
N MET A 97 1.22 0.69 -4.44
CA MET A 97 1.08 1.72 -3.41
C MET A 97 2.32 2.60 -3.32
N PHE A 98 3.52 2.01 -3.33
CA PHE A 98 4.79 2.75 -3.32
C PHE A 98 4.93 3.63 -4.57
N LEU A 99 4.62 3.09 -5.76
CA LEU A 99 4.66 3.85 -7.01
C LEU A 99 3.66 5.02 -6.98
N ASN A 100 2.45 4.81 -6.46
CA ASN A 100 1.47 5.88 -6.24
C ASN A 100 2.02 6.99 -5.35
N VAL A 101 2.74 6.66 -4.27
CA VAL A 101 3.37 7.66 -3.40
C VAL A 101 4.35 8.53 -4.18
N TRP A 102 5.27 7.92 -4.93
CA TRP A 102 6.38 8.64 -5.54
C TRP A 102 6.06 9.28 -6.89
N LEU A 103 5.17 8.65 -7.68
CA LEU A 103 4.85 9.06 -9.04
C LEU A 103 3.57 9.90 -9.14
N ILE A 104 2.62 9.74 -8.22
CA ILE A 104 1.33 10.46 -8.27
C ILE A 104 1.15 11.39 -7.07
N ILE A 105 1.15 10.86 -5.86
CA ILE A 105 0.82 11.62 -4.64
C ILE A 105 1.86 12.73 -4.42
N TRP A 106 3.15 12.41 -4.34
CA TRP A 106 4.19 13.40 -4.04
C TRP A 106 4.30 14.52 -5.09
N PRO A 107 4.34 14.24 -6.42
CA PRO A 107 4.38 15.30 -7.43
C PRO A 107 3.19 16.26 -7.36
N ASN A 108 1.98 15.75 -7.14
CA ASN A 108 0.78 16.57 -7.03
C ASN A 108 0.71 17.31 -5.68
N GLN A 109 1.11 16.67 -4.58
CA GLN A 109 1.13 17.31 -3.26
C GLN A 109 2.14 18.46 -3.17
N LYS A 110 3.24 18.41 -3.92
CA LYS A 110 4.14 19.58 -4.06
C LYS A 110 3.41 20.81 -4.59
N ILE A 111 2.46 20.64 -5.50
CA ILE A 111 1.65 21.74 -6.04
C ILE A 111 0.63 22.18 -4.97
N VAL A 112 -0.08 21.24 -4.35
CA VAL A 112 -1.09 21.53 -3.31
C VAL A 112 -0.50 22.28 -2.12
N CYS A 113 0.72 21.91 -1.70
CA CYS A 113 1.40 22.56 -0.58
C CYS A 113 2.16 23.84 -0.98
N GLY A 114 2.09 24.29 -2.24
CA GLY A 114 2.78 25.49 -2.71
C GLY A 114 4.30 25.37 -2.84
N ILE A 115 4.86 24.15 -2.78
CA ILE A 115 6.30 23.89 -2.93
C ILE A 115 6.73 24.06 -4.40
N LYS A 116 5.84 23.74 -5.33
CA LYS A 116 6.04 23.91 -6.78
C LYS A 116 4.84 24.67 -7.36
N PRO A 117 5.04 25.61 -8.30
CA PRO A 117 3.93 26.25 -9.00
C PRO A 117 3.08 25.24 -9.78
N GLY A 118 1.77 25.49 -9.83
CA GLY A 118 0.81 24.68 -10.59
C GLY A 118 -0.63 24.88 -10.15
N ASP A 119 -1.55 24.21 -10.83
CA ASP A 119 -2.99 24.26 -10.53
C ASP A 119 -3.36 23.27 -9.42
N ALA A 120 -3.52 23.77 -8.20
CA ALA A 120 -3.88 22.96 -7.04
C ALA A 120 -5.28 22.33 -7.18
N ALA A 121 -6.22 22.95 -7.90
CA ALA A 121 -7.57 22.41 -8.11
C ALA A 121 -7.57 21.15 -8.99
N LYS A 122 -6.58 21.01 -9.88
CA LYS A 122 -6.35 19.78 -10.66
C LYS A 122 -5.45 18.77 -9.95
N ALA A 123 -4.47 19.24 -9.18
CA ALA A 123 -3.51 18.37 -8.50
C ALA A 123 -4.13 17.65 -7.29
N ALA A 124 -4.95 18.34 -6.49
CA ALA A 124 -5.51 17.78 -5.26
C ALA A 124 -6.41 16.54 -5.50
N PRO A 125 -7.33 16.52 -6.47
CA PRO A 125 -8.14 15.33 -6.75
C PRO A 125 -7.30 14.12 -7.19
N LYS A 126 -6.25 14.32 -7.99
CA LYS A 126 -5.35 13.24 -8.42
C LYS A 126 -4.58 12.64 -7.25
N ALA A 127 -4.00 13.49 -6.40
CA ALA A 127 -3.32 13.03 -5.18
C ALA A 127 -4.29 12.32 -4.23
N GLY A 128 -5.51 12.87 -4.08
CA GLY A 128 -6.55 12.32 -3.23
C GLY A 128 -7.02 10.94 -3.68
N LEU A 129 -7.28 10.75 -4.98
CA LEU A 129 -7.70 9.45 -5.53
C LEU A 129 -6.63 8.37 -5.33
N ALA A 130 -5.38 8.65 -5.69
CA ALA A 130 -4.29 7.70 -5.47
C ALA A 130 -4.09 7.38 -3.97
N SER A 131 -4.24 8.37 -3.08
CA SER A 131 -4.18 8.17 -1.63
C SER A 131 -5.33 7.29 -1.11
N ARG A 132 -6.54 7.47 -1.65
CA ARG A 132 -7.71 6.63 -1.33
C ARG A 132 -7.54 5.21 -1.85
N THR A 133 -7.02 5.01 -3.07
CA THR A 133 -6.69 3.67 -3.57
C THR A 133 -5.61 2.99 -2.73
N ASN A 134 -4.57 3.72 -2.29
CA ASN A 134 -3.59 3.16 -1.36
C ASN A 134 -4.25 2.73 -0.03
N THR A 135 -5.21 3.51 0.46
CA THR A 135 -5.97 3.15 1.67
C THR A 135 -6.84 1.92 1.42
N LEU A 136 -7.50 1.81 0.26
CA LEU A 136 -8.25 0.63 -0.17
C LEU A 136 -7.38 -0.62 -0.19
N PHE A 137 -6.17 -0.53 -0.74
CA PHE A 137 -5.23 -1.65 -0.81
C PHE A 137 -4.60 -2.01 0.54
N SER A 138 -4.61 -1.12 1.53
CA SER A 138 -3.86 -1.33 2.77
C SER A 138 -4.26 -2.59 3.53
N ALA A 139 -5.55 -2.88 3.73
CA ALA A 139 -6.00 -4.08 4.44
C ALA A 139 -5.70 -5.39 3.69
N PRO A 140 -6.08 -5.57 2.40
CA PRO A 140 -5.74 -6.79 1.66
C PRO A 140 -4.23 -6.99 1.52
N MET A 141 -3.47 -5.91 1.36
CA MET A 141 -2.01 -5.97 1.35
C MET A 141 -1.44 -6.49 2.67
N LEU A 142 -1.90 -5.96 3.81
CA LEU A 142 -1.44 -6.43 5.12
C LEU A 142 -1.77 -7.91 5.36
N ILE A 143 -2.97 -8.36 4.96
CA ILE A 143 -3.33 -9.79 5.02
C ILE A 143 -2.41 -10.62 4.13
N GLY A 144 -2.10 -10.17 2.91
CA GLY A 144 -1.16 -10.86 2.02
C GLY A 144 0.25 -10.99 2.62
N MET A 145 0.77 -9.92 3.23
CA MET A 145 2.09 -9.93 3.85
C MET A 145 2.16 -10.86 5.06
N ILE A 146 1.15 -10.82 5.94
CA ILE A 146 1.09 -11.67 7.15
C ILE A 146 0.81 -13.13 6.76
N GLY A 147 -0.10 -13.34 5.82
CA GLY A 147 -0.51 -14.64 5.31
C GLY A 147 0.63 -15.42 4.63
N SER A 148 1.68 -14.73 4.18
CA SER A 148 2.88 -15.37 3.62
C SER A 148 3.44 -16.47 4.52
N TYR A 149 3.49 -16.24 5.83
CA TYR A 149 4.04 -17.19 6.81
C TYR A 149 2.99 -17.80 7.74
N HIS A 150 1.85 -17.12 7.93
CA HIS A 150 0.80 -17.55 8.86
C HIS A 150 -0.47 -18.07 8.16
N GLY A 151 -0.54 -17.91 6.84
CA GLY A 151 -1.63 -18.43 6.04
C GLY A 151 -1.56 -19.95 5.92
N SER A 152 -2.72 -20.57 5.76
CA SER A 152 -2.88 -22.02 5.56
C SER A 152 -3.75 -22.28 4.34
N GLY A 153 -4.06 -23.55 4.06
CA GLY A 153 -4.98 -23.90 2.97
C GLY A 153 -4.35 -23.70 1.58
N ASN A 154 -5.21 -23.61 0.55
CA ASN A 154 -4.77 -23.61 -0.86
C ASN A 154 -3.87 -22.42 -1.18
N ALA A 155 -4.17 -21.25 -0.61
CA ALA A 155 -3.40 -20.03 -0.82
C ALA A 155 -1.97 -20.07 -0.26
N ALA A 156 -1.66 -21.03 0.63
CA ALA A 156 -0.33 -21.19 1.22
C ALA A 156 0.61 -22.04 0.36
N ALA A 157 0.09 -22.73 -0.66
CA ALA A 157 0.90 -23.46 -1.62
C ALA A 157 1.82 -22.50 -2.39
N ALA A 158 3.07 -22.91 -2.62
CA ALA A 158 4.01 -22.13 -3.41
C ALA A 158 3.55 -22.11 -4.87
N GLU A 159 3.33 -20.91 -5.41
CA GLU A 159 2.94 -20.68 -6.81
C GLU A 159 4.14 -20.25 -7.67
N LEU A 160 5.20 -19.70 -7.04
CA LEU A 160 6.42 -19.27 -7.71
C LEU A 160 7.69 -19.58 -6.89
N GLY A 161 8.63 -20.32 -7.49
CA GLY A 161 9.94 -20.62 -6.88
C GLY A 161 9.90 -21.73 -5.82
N GLY A 162 11.09 -22.19 -5.40
CA GLY A 162 11.28 -23.33 -4.48
C GLY A 162 11.83 -24.58 -5.18
N ALA A 163 12.51 -25.45 -4.43
CA ALA A 163 13.21 -26.64 -4.96
C ALA A 163 12.31 -27.69 -5.65
N ALA A 164 10.98 -27.58 -5.46
CA ALA A 164 9.96 -28.45 -6.06
C ALA A 164 9.17 -27.77 -7.20
N ALA A 165 9.42 -26.50 -7.52
CA ALA A 165 8.66 -25.76 -8.52
C ALA A 165 9.15 -26.11 -9.93
N GLY A 166 8.52 -27.11 -10.56
CA GLY A 166 8.74 -27.50 -11.96
C GLY A 166 8.21 -26.51 -13.01
N GLY A 167 7.83 -25.28 -12.63
CA GLY A 167 7.30 -24.25 -13.53
C GLY A 167 6.57 -23.12 -12.80
N PHE A 168 6.08 -22.14 -13.57
CA PHE A 168 5.17 -21.09 -13.11
C PHE A 168 3.74 -21.61 -13.20
N SER A 169 3.06 -21.84 -12.07
CA SER A 169 1.65 -22.23 -12.06
C SER A 169 0.91 -21.39 -11.03
N PHE A 170 0.02 -20.53 -11.51
CA PHE A 170 -0.78 -19.64 -10.68
C PHE A 170 -2.21 -20.13 -10.58
N SER A 171 -2.79 -20.06 -9.38
CA SER A 171 -4.19 -20.42 -9.15
C SER A 171 -5.14 -19.47 -9.92
N LEU A 172 -6.33 -19.95 -10.27
CA LEU A 172 -7.34 -19.09 -10.89
C LEU A 172 -7.74 -17.95 -9.94
N GLY A 173 -7.87 -18.24 -8.64
CA GLY A 173 -8.08 -17.24 -7.60
C GLY A 173 -7.00 -16.15 -7.61
N LEU A 174 -5.71 -16.52 -7.69
CA LEU A 174 -4.64 -15.52 -7.79
C LEU A 174 -4.76 -14.67 -9.06
N TRP A 175 -5.02 -15.26 -10.22
CA TRP A 175 -5.21 -14.51 -11.45
C TRP A 175 -6.36 -13.50 -11.35
N ILE A 176 -7.47 -13.88 -10.74
CA ILE A 176 -8.60 -12.98 -10.51
C ILE A 176 -8.19 -11.84 -9.56
N CYS A 177 -7.48 -12.15 -8.47
CA CYS A 177 -6.97 -11.13 -7.55
C CYS A 177 -6.04 -10.13 -8.26
N LEU A 178 -5.10 -10.60 -9.08
CA LEU A 178 -4.19 -9.74 -9.85
C LEU A 178 -4.95 -8.86 -10.85
N GLY A 179 -5.96 -9.41 -11.53
CA GLY A 179 -6.85 -8.64 -12.40
C GLY A 179 -7.61 -7.55 -11.65
N LEU A 180 -8.16 -7.85 -10.49
CA LEU A 180 -8.85 -6.87 -9.63
C LEU A 180 -7.90 -5.75 -9.17
N ILE A 181 -6.68 -6.10 -8.74
CA ILE A 181 -5.65 -5.12 -8.36
C ILE A 181 -5.34 -4.19 -9.54
N ALA A 182 -5.11 -4.74 -10.73
CA ALA A 182 -4.81 -3.95 -11.93
C ALA A 182 -5.97 -3.00 -12.29
N LEU A 183 -7.22 -3.46 -12.24
CA LEU A 183 -8.38 -2.62 -12.52
C LEU A 183 -8.54 -1.47 -11.52
N LEU A 184 -8.33 -1.75 -10.22
CA LEU A 184 -8.40 -0.75 -9.16
C LEU A 184 -7.26 0.28 -9.26
N GLU A 185 -6.08 -0.16 -9.66
CA GLU A 185 -4.94 0.72 -9.92
C GLU A 185 -5.17 1.59 -11.17
N LEU A 186 -5.73 1.05 -12.25
CA LEU A 186 -6.14 1.84 -13.41
C LEU A 186 -7.16 2.92 -13.01
N ASN A 187 -8.10 2.59 -12.13
CA ASN A 187 -9.00 3.59 -11.55
C ASN A 187 -8.25 4.65 -10.73
N ALA A 188 -7.18 4.30 -10.02
CA ALA A 188 -6.37 5.26 -9.26
C ALA A 188 -5.75 6.35 -10.16
N ILE A 189 -5.40 5.97 -11.40
CA ILE A 189 -4.73 6.86 -12.36
C ILE A 189 -5.74 7.68 -13.17
N PHE A 190 -6.83 7.06 -13.62
CA PHE A 190 -7.74 7.65 -14.61
C PHE A 190 -9.17 7.88 -14.12
N GLY A 191 -9.53 7.32 -12.97
CA GLY A 191 -10.90 7.18 -12.54
C GLY A 191 -11.36 8.21 -11.52
N LYS A 192 -12.24 7.75 -10.62
CA LYS A 192 -12.89 8.58 -9.58
C LYS A 192 -12.95 7.81 -8.26
N THR A 193 -13.16 8.53 -7.16
CA THR A 193 -13.17 7.95 -5.81
C THR A 193 -14.38 7.07 -5.54
N GLY A 194 -15.54 7.37 -6.14
CA GLY A 194 -16.77 6.61 -5.93
C GLY A 194 -17.09 6.43 -4.44
N PRO A 195 -17.30 5.18 -3.94
CA PRO A 195 -17.61 4.94 -2.54
C PRO A 195 -16.46 5.33 -1.58
N MET A 196 -15.21 5.41 -2.07
CA MET A 196 -14.05 5.80 -1.26
C MET A 196 -13.96 7.31 -0.97
N THR A 197 -14.97 8.08 -1.37
CA THR A 197 -15.02 9.53 -1.10
C THR A 197 -15.13 9.80 0.41
N THR A 198 -15.76 8.91 1.18
CA THR A 198 -15.88 9.00 2.63
C THR A 198 -14.91 8.07 3.34
N VAL A 199 -14.58 8.39 4.60
CA VAL A 199 -13.73 7.54 5.46
C VAL A 199 -14.35 6.15 5.65
N VAL A 200 -15.61 6.11 6.06
CA VAL A 200 -16.34 4.84 6.26
C VAL A 200 -16.38 4.02 4.96
N GLY A 201 -16.62 4.69 3.82
CA GLY A 201 -16.68 4.05 2.52
C GLY A 201 -15.37 3.36 2.16
N VAL A 202 -14.23 4.06 2.26
CA VAL A 202 -12.92 3.45 1.93
C VAL A 202 -12.53 2.35 2.92
N VAL A 203 -12.86 2.49 4.21
CA VAL A 203 -12.58 1.45 5.22
C VAL A 203 -13.38 0.19 4.91
N HIS A 204 -14.70 0.30 4.71
CA HIS A 204 -15.54 -0.85 4.37
C HIS A 204 -15.13 -1.50 3.04
N SER A 205 -14.81 -0.69 2.02
CA SER A 205 -14.30 -1.22 0.74
C SER A 205 -12.98 -1.95 0.91
N SER A 206 -12.06 -1.47 1.76
CA SER A 206 -10.77 -2.12 2.01
C SER A 206 -10.95 -3.48 2.69
N ILE A 207 -11.78 -3.55 3.72
CA ILE A 207 -12.08 -4.80 4.44
C ILE A 207 -12.84 -5.78 3.54
N ALA A 208 -13.80 -5.31 2.75
CA ALA A 208 -14.51 -6.15 1.80
C ALA A 208 -13.57 -6.72 0.73
N LEU A 209 -12.67 -5.89 0.19
CA LEU A 209 -11.67 -6.33 -0.79
C LEU A 209 -10.72 -7.39 -0.19
N ALA A 210 -10.28 -7.19 1.05
CA ALA A 210 -9.52 -8.17 1.82
C ALA A 210 -10.25 -9.52 1.94
N ALA A 211 -11.52 -9.52 2.33
CA ALA A 211 -12.30 -10.75 2.45
C ALA A 211 -12.50 -11.46 1.10
N VAL A 212 -12.80 -10.69 0.04
CA VAL A 212 -12.97 -11.22 -1.32
C VAL A 212 -11.67 -11.85 -1.82
N MET A 213 -10.53 -11.16 -1.70
CA MET A 213 -9.24 -11.69 -2.13
C MET A 213 -8.85 -12.94 -1.36
N LEU A 214 -9.06 -12.95 -0.04
CA LEU A 214 -8.80 -14.14 0.77
C LEU A 214 -9.67 -15.32 0.33
N GLY A 215 -10.96 -15.09 0.09
CA GLY A 215 -11.88 -16.11 -0.40
C GLY A 215 -11.47 -16.66 -1.77
N LEU A 216 -11.09 -15.78 -2.70
CA LEU A 216 -10.58 -16.17 -4.02
C LEU A 216 -9.34 -17.05 -3.90
N LEU A 217 -8.33 -16.62 -3.14
CA LEU A 217 -7.08 -17.37 -2.98
C LEU A 217 -7.29 -18.74 -2.31
N GLN A 218 -8.29 -18.87 -1.45
CA GLN A 218 -8.53 -20.11 -0.70
C GLN A 218 -9.39 -21.12 -1.44
N PHE A 219 -10.35 -20.65 -2.23
CA PHE A 219 -11.45 -21.50 -2.71
C PHE A 219 -11.60 -21.53 -4.24
N VAL A 220 -10.75 -20.82 -4.99
CA VAL A 220 -10.80 -20.73 -6.47
C VAL A 220 -9.44 -20.99 -7.09
#